data_AF-A0A0D6Q4K2-F1
#
_entry.id   AF-A0A0D6Q4K2-F1
#
_cell.length_a   1.000
_cell.length_b   1.000
_cell.length_c   1.000
_cell.angle_alpha   90.00
_cell.angle_beta   90.00
_cell.angle_gamma   90.00
#
_symmetry.space_group_name_H-M   'P 1'
#
loop_
_entity.id
_entity.type
_entity.pdbx_description
1 polymer ?
#
loop_
_entity_poly.entity_id
_entity_poly.type
_entity_poly.pdbx_seq_one_letter_code
_entity_poly.pdbx_strand_id
1 'polypeptide(L)'
;MSADSPATLSALPPDGNNAEDAPLSLSPVIDALHRGGLITAHHMAAARFWATDYRIGVMGQEDPDLDRTSLGLSVRPLNGRMGSINRYRYIHDIIGHRYERILVATMINNQPMHEIAYHARYDPRHMGDVLALLLDFLTRHYDAMPGHLWRG
;
A
#
# COMPACT_ATOMS: atom_id res chain seq x y z
N MET A 1 37.70 57.80 3.45
CA MET A 1 37.60 56.67 2.50
C MET A 1 37.07 55.49 3.31
N SER A 2 35.81 55.14 3.05
CA SER A 2 35.03 54.13 3.77
C SER A 2 35.58 52.72 3.57
N ALA A 3 35.60 51.93 4.64
CA ALA A 3 35.70 50.49 4.59
C ALA A 3 34.40 49.93 5.15
N ASP A 4 33.45 49.65 4.24
CA ASP A 4 32.24 48.90 4.54
C ASP A 4 32.26 47.69 3.59
N SER A 5 32.61 46.53 4.14
CA SER A 5 32.52 45.25 3.46
C SER A 5 31.13 44.67 3.69
N PRO A 6 30.36 44.28 2.65
CA PRO A 6 29.07 43.65 2.88
C PRO A 6 29.25 42.21 3.34
N ALA A 7 28.56 41.85 4.42
CA ALA A 7 28.46 40.51 4.93
C ALA A 7 27.82 39.59 3.88
N THR A 8 28.55 38.57 3.42
CA THR A 8 28.02 37.48 2.62
C THR A 8 27.11 36.63 3.52
N LEU A 9 25.80 36.80 3.34
CA LEU A 9 24.80 35.95 3.96
C LEU A 9 24.93 34.55 3.32
N SER A 10 25.69 33.66 3.94
CA SER A 10 25.71 32.25 3.56
C SER A 10 24.30 31.71 3.70
N ALA A 11 23.71 31.36 2.56
CA ALA A 11 22.41 30.70 2.49
C ALA A 11 22.41 29.45 3.36
N LEU A 12 21.43 29.36 4.26
CA LEU A 12 21.05 28.12 4.94
C LEU A 12 20.86 27.01 3.88
N PRO A 13 21.31 25.78 4.13
CA PRO A 13 20.85 24.66 3.32
C PRO A 13 19.31 24.57 3.45
N PRO A 14 18.59 24.22 2.38
CA PRO A 14 17.16 23.96 2.51
C PRO A 14 16.98 22.72 3.38
N ASP A 15 16.59 22.95 4.64
CA ASP A 15 15.87 21.98 5.44
C ASP A 15 14.59 21.64 4.67
N GLY A 16 14.59 20.45 4.10
CA GLY A 16 13.52 19.95 3.25
C GLY A 16 13.75 18.48 2.97
N ASN A 17 14.08 17.71 4.01
CA ASN A 17 13.92 16.27 3.93
C ASN A 17 12.43 16.00 3.72
N ASN A 18 12.05 15.84 2.46
CA ASN A 18 10.80 15.27 1.96
C ASN A 18 10.67 13.79 2.40
N ALA A 19 10.82 13.53 3.70
CA ALA A 19 10.62 12.23 4.32
C ALA A 19 9.15 12.02 4.71
N GLU A 20 8.27 13.00 4.51
CA GLU A 20 6.86 12.94 4.89
C GLU A 20 5.94 12.35 3.81
N ASP A 21 6.46 12.12 2.60
CA ASP A 21 5.74 11.57 1.45
C ASP A 21 6.18 10.16 1.06
N ALA A 22 7.02 9.51 1.87
CA ALA A 22 7.40 8.12 1.62
C ALA A 22 6.13 7.26 1.67
N PRO A 23 5.66 6.69 0.54
CA PRO A 23 4.45 5.90 0.52
C PRO A 23 4.66 4.74 1.49
N LEU A 24 3.74 4.55 2.46
CA LEU A 24 3.79 3.47 3.47
C LEU A 24 4.53 2.26 2.92
N SER A 25 5.75 1.99 3.38
CA SER A 25 6.59 0.96 2.77
C SER A 25 5.78 -0.33 2.68
N LEU A 26 5.55 -0.81 1.46
CA LEU A 26 4.89 -2.09 1.26
C LEU A 26 5.83 -3.21 1.73
N SER A 27 5.31 -4.44 1.74
CA SER A 27 6.13 -5.61 2.04
C SER A 27 7.38 -5.66 1.15
N PRO A 28 8.57 -6.01 1.68
CA PRO A 28 9.80 -6.12 0.90
C PRO A 28 9.67 -7.06 -0.31
N VAL A 29 8.80 -8.07 -0.22
CA VAL A 29 8.48 -8.99 -1.31
C VAL A 29 7.82 -8.24 -2.47
N ILE A 30 6.82 -7.41 -2.19
CA ILE A 30 6.09 -6.63 -3.20
C ILE A 30 7.03 -5.61 -3.85
N ASP A 31 7.86 -4.93 -3.06
CA ASP A 31 8.86 -4.00 -3.59
C ASP A 31 9.90 -4.70 -4.49
N ALA A 32 10.32 -5.92 -4.13
CA ALA A 32 11.24 -6.71 -4.93
C ALA A 32 10.62 -7.14 -6.26
N LEU A 33 9.35 -7.56 -6.26
CA LEU A 33 8.62 -7.90 -7.49
C LEU A 33 8.47 -6.69 -8.41
N HIS A 34 8.22 -5.50 -7.86
CA HIS A 34 8.10 -4.26 -8.63
C HIS A 34 9.44 -3.84 -9.23
N ARG A 35 10.53 -3.84 -8.43
CA ARG A 35 11.88 -3.57 -8.94
C ARG A 35 12.32 -4.59 -9.99
N GLY A 36 11.88 -5.84 -9.87
CA GLY A 36 12.11 -6.90 -10.85
C GLY A 36 11.24 -6.81 -12.11
N GLY A 37 10.31 -5.85 -12.18
CA GLY A 37 9.43 -5.65 -13.33
C GLY A 37 8.29 -6.67 -13.46
N LEU A 38 8.10 -7.56 -12.48
CA LEU A 38 7.03 -8.57 -12.54
C LEU A 38 5.65 -7.96 -12.24
N ILE A 39 5.62 -6.86 -11.50
CA ILE A 39 4.39 -6.13 -11.17
C ILE A 39 4.56 -4.63 -11.48
N THR A 40 3.44 -3.95 -11.71
CA THR A 40 3.39 -2.54 -12.11
C THR A 40 3.09 -1.63 -10.92
N ALA A 41 3.19 -0.31 -11.11
CA ALA A 41 2.72 0.66 -10.12
C ALA A 41 1.22 0.50 -9.79
N HIS A 42 0.42 -0.01 -10.73
CA HIS A 42 -1.00 -0.27 -10.49
C HIS A 42 -1.23 -1.45 -9.55
N HIS A 43 -0.44 -2.51 -9.68
CA HIS A 43 -0.41 -3.61 -8.71
C HIS A 43 0.05 -3.13 -7.32
N MET A 44 1.01 -2.21 -7.27
CA MET A 44 1.46 -1.59 -6.00
C MET A 44 0.32 -0.82 -5.32
N ALA A 45 -0.49 -0.08 -6.08
CA ALA A 45 -1.64 0.64 -5.54
C ALA A 45 -2.71 -0.32 -4.99
N ALA A 46 -3.05 -1.38 -5.73
CA ALA A 46 -3.98 -2.40 -5.28
C ALA A 46 -3.48 -3.14 -4.02
N ALA A 47 -2.18 -3.44 -3.94
CA ALA A 47 -1.55 -4.02 -2.76
C ALA A 47 -1.71 -3.10 -1.53
N ARG A 48 -1.49 -1.79 -1.70
CA ARG A 48 -1.69 -0.78 -0.64
C ARG A 48 -3.14 -0.74 -0.18
N PHE A 49 -4.09 -0.64 -1.11
CA PHE A 49 -5.52 -0.62 -0.77
C PHE A 49 -5.92 -1.86 0.02
N TRP A 50 -5.55 -3.05 -0.45
CA TRP A 50 -5.88 -4.29 0.25
C TRP A 50 -5.27 -4.35 1.65
N ALA A 51 -3.99 -4.01 1.80
CA ALA A 51 -3.33 -4.05 3.09
C ALA A 51 -3.94 -3.04 4.08
N THR A 52 -4.31 -1.85 3.61
CA THR A 52 -5.01 -0.83 4.41
C THR A 52 -6.41 -1.29 4.80
N ASP A 53 -7.18 -1.83 3.85
CA ASP A 53 -8.53 -2.36 4.09
C ASP A 53 -8.51 -3.48 5.13
N TYR A 54 -7.53 -4.39 5.05
CA TYR A 54 -7.35 -5.48 6.02
C TYR A 54 -6.98 -4.95 7.41
N ARG A 55 -6.00 -4.04 7.50
CA ARG A 55 -5.56 -3.47 8.78
C ARG A 55 -6.69 -2.75 9.51
N ILE A 56 -7.44 -1.91 8.80
CA ILE A 56 -8.54 -1.15 9.39
C ILE A 56 -9.76 -2.06 9.63
N GLY A 57 -10.16 -2.80 8.60
CA GLY A 57 -11.42 -3.54 8.59
C GLY A 57 -11.41 -4.86 9.36
N VAL A 58 -10.25 -5.53 9.43
CA VAL A 58 -10.10 -6.83 10.10
C VAL A 58 -9.32 -6.71 11.40
N MET A 59 -8.16 -6.05 11.37
CA MET A 59 -7.33 -5.91 12.57
C MET A 59 -7.79 -4.78 13.51
N GLY A 60 -8.70 -3.92 13.05
CA GLY A 60 -9.24 -2.82 13.85
C GLY A 60 -8.25 -1.70 14.12
N GLN A 61 -7.21 -1.56 13.27
CA GLN A 61 -6.24 -0.48 13.37
C GLN A 61 -6.88 0.86 12.97
N GLU A 62 -6.38 1.95 13.55
CA GLU A 62 -6.73 3.29 13.14
C GLU A 62 -6.09 3.62 11.79
N ASP A 63 -6.77 4.44 10.99
CA ASP A 63 -6.22 4.91 9.73
C ASP A 63 -5.14 5.97 10.01
N PRO A 64 -3.86 5.72 9.67
CA PRO A 64 -2.79 6.70 9.90
C PRO A 64 -2.96 7.98 9.07
N ASP A 65 -3.77 7.96 8.00
CA ASP A 65 -4.02 9.11 7.13
C ASP A 65 -5.35 9.82 7.43
N LEU A 66 -6.09 9.40 8.46
CA LEU A 66 -7.40 9.96 8.81
C LEU A 66 -7.35 11.49 8.98
N ASP A 67 -6.31 11.98 9.65
CA ASP A 67 -6.08 13.40 9.94
C ASP A 67 -5.51 14.20 8.77
N ARG A 68 -4.88 13.53 7.79
CA ARG A 68 -4.33 14.18 6.59
C ARG A 68 -5.43 14.46 5.55
N THR A 69 -6.42 13.59 5.46
CA THR A 69 -7.60 13.79 4.60
C THR A 69 -8.60 14.84 5.12
N SER A 70 -8.56 15.20 6.41
CA SER A 70 -9.45 16.21 7.01
C SER A 70 -8.96 17.66 6.82
N LEU A 71 -7.73 17.89 6.35
CA LEU A 71 -7.16 19.21 6.03
C LEU A 71 -7.40 19.69 4.58
N GLY A 72 -8.31 19.07 3.84
CA GLY A 72 -8.92 19.66 2.64
C GLY A 72 -8.05 19.72 1.37
N LEU A 73 -6.95 18.95 1.27
CA LEU A 73 -6.00 19.04 0.15
C LEU A 73 -5.78 17.77 -0.69
N SER A 74 -6.59 16.72 -0.58
CA SER A 74 -6.55 15.65 -1.58
C SER A 74 -7.89 14.96 -1.80
N VAL A 75 -8.03 14.40 -3.00
CA VAL A 75 -9.23 13.77 -3.54
C VAL A 75 -9.69 12.61 -2.62
N ARG A 76 -10.69 12.92 -1.79
CA ARG A 76 -11.63 12.02 -1.07
C ARG A 76 -11.03 11.21 0.11
N PRO A 77 -11.57 11.37 1.34
CA PRO A 77 -11.32 10.44 2.43
C PRO A 77 -12.01 9.10 2.09
N LEU A 78 -11.23 8.09 1.72
CA LEU A 78 -11.76 6.78 1.28
C LEU A 78 -11.69 5.71 2.38
N ASN A 79 -11.21 6.02 3.59
CA ASN A 79 -10.81 5.00 4.57
C ASN A 79 -11.53 5.12 5.92
N GLY A 80 -12.76 5.62 5.93
CA GLY A 80 -13.63 5.40 7.09
C GLY A 80 -13.69 3.90 7.40
N ARG A 81 -13.67 3.52 8.68
CA ARG A 81 -13.61 2.11 9.11
C ARG A 81 -14.64 1.23 8.40
N MET A 82 -15.86 1.75 8.20
CA MET A 82 -16.92 1.04 7.49
C MET A 82 -16.62 0.84 6.00
N GLY A 83 -16.01 1.82 5.33
CA GLY A 83 -15.56 1.69 3.94
C GLY A 83 -14.53 0.57 3.79
N SER A 84 -13.50 0.57 4.64
CA SER A 84 -12.47 -0.46 4.67
C SER A 84 -13.05 -1.86 4.93
N ILE A 85 -13.99 -1.99 5.89
CA ILE A 85 -14.70 -3.26 6.16
C ILE A 85 -15.44 -3.74 4.90
N ASN A 86 -16.18 -2.85 4.25
CA ASN A 86 -17.02 -3.21 3.11
C ASN A 86 -16.18 -3.62 1.88
N ARG A 87 -15.11 -2.89 1.59
CA ARG A 87 -14.18 -3.24 0.51
C ARG A 87 -13.44 -4.54 0.79
N TYR A 88 -12.95 -4.72 2.03
CA TYR A 88 -12.35 -5.98 2.44
C TYR A 88 -13.31 -7.14 2.23
N ARG A 89 -14.56 -7.05 2.71
CA ARG A 89 -15.56 -8.10 2.53
C ARG A 89 -15.82 -8.42 1.07
N TYR A 90 -16.00 -7.38 0.25
CA TYR A 90 -16.19 -7.56 -1.19
C TYR A 90 -15.03 -8.33 -1.84
N ILE A 91 -13.79 -7.94 -1.56
CA ILE A 91 -12.61 -8.64 -2.10
C ILE A 91 -12.49 -10.05 -1.52
N HIS A 92 -12.73 -10.21 -0.22
CA HIS A 92 -12.70 -11.50 0.48
C HIS A 92 -13.64 -12.52 -0.16
N ASP A 93 -14.88 -12.10 -0.46
CA ASP A 93 -15.88 -12.96 -1.09
C ASP A 93 -15.47 -13.44 -2.50
N ILE A 94 -14.58 -12.69 -3.16
CA ILE A 94 -14.05 -13.02 -4.49
C ILE A 94 -12.82 -13.92 -4.40
N ILE A 95 -11.82 -13.55 -3.59
CA ILE A 95 -10.54 -14.27 -3.54
C ILE A 95 -10.59 -15.47 -2.59
N GLY A 96 -11.48 -15.45 -1.60
CA GLY A 96 -11.61 -16.49 -0.59
C GLY A 96 -10.39 -16.66 0.33
N HIS A 97 -10.59 -17.46 1.38
CA HIS A 97 -9.61 -17.67 2.45
C HIS A 97 -8.23 -18.13 1.97
N ARG A 98 -8.14 -18.94 0.92
CA ARG A 98 -6.85 -19.48 0.45
C ARG A 98 -5.92 -18.38 -0.04
N TYR A 99 -6.42 -17.50 -0.90
CA TYR A 99 -5.62 -16.42 -1.46
C TYR A 99 -5.45 -15.27 -0.48
N GLU A 100 -6.45 -15.01 0.36
CA GLU A 100 -6.29 -14.09 1.49
C GLU A 100 -5.12 -14.48 2.39
N ARG A 101 -4.96 -15.76 2.75
CA ARG A 101 -3.81 -16.19 3.57
C ARG A 101 -2.46 -15.88 2.94
N ILE A 102 -2.38 -15.93 1.61
CA ILE A 102 -1.16 -15.56 0.87
C ILE A 102 -0.93 -14.04 0.97
N LEU A 103 -1.99 -13.24 0.82
CA LEU A 103 -1.91 -11.79 0.96
C LEU A 103 -1.55 -11.36 2.39
N VAL A 104 -2.12 -11.98 3.41
CA VAL A 104 -1.79 -11.74 4.83
C VAL A 104 -0.33 -12.09 5.11
N ALA A 105 0.10 -13.30 4.70
CA ALA A 105 1.49 -13.73 4.82
C ALA A 105 2.46 -12.72 4.18
N THR A 106 2.12 -12.24 2.98
CA THR A 106 2.96 -11.35 2.19
C THR A 106 2.97 -9.92 2.72
N MET A 107 1.80 -9.30 2.87
CA MET A 107 1.66 -7.83 3.05
C MET A 107 1.44 -7.39 4.50
N ILE A 108 1.00 -8.30 5.37
CA ILE A 108 0.76 -8.00 6.79
C ILE A 108 1.90 -8.57 7.63
N ASN A 109 2.25 -9.83 7.41
CA ASN A 109 3.29 -10.52 8.19
C ASN A 109 4.70 -10.36 7.59
N ASN A 110 4.84 -9.78 6.40
CA ASN A 110 6.11 -9.60 5.68
C ASN A 110 6.94 -10.89 5.58
N GLN A 111 6.27 -12.03 5.41
CA GLN A 111 6.95 -13.32 5.28
C GLN A 111 7.79 -13.37 4.00
N PRO A 112 8.96 -14.00 4.03
CA PRO A 112 9.78 -14.16 2.84
C PRO A 112 9.12 -15.13 1.84
N MET A 113 9.40 -14.92 0.54
CA MET A 113 8.77 -15.66 -0.57
C MET A 113 8.80 -17.19 -0.42
N HIS A 114 9.91 -17.74 0.09
CA HIS A 114 10.07 -19.19 0.23
C HIS A 114 9.17 -19.78 1.32
N GLU A 115 8.93 -19.07 2.44
CA GLU A 115 7.99 -19.50 3.48
C GLU A 115 6.56 -19.44 2.96
N ILE A 116 6.21 -18.37 2.23
CA ILE A 116 4.89 -18.23 1.60
C ILE A 116 4.63 -19.42 0.66
N ALA A 117 5.58 -19.73 -0.22
CA ALA A 117 5.48 -20.84 -1.16
C ALA A 117 5.31 -22.19 -0.44
N TYR A 118 6.09 -22.44 0.61
CA TYR A 118 6.01 -23.65 1.43
C TYR A 118 4.61 -23.82 2.04
N HIS A 119 4.08 -22.78 2.69
CA HIS A 119 2.76 -22.85 3.33
C HIS A 119 1.60 -22.92 2.33
N ALA A 120 1.74 -22.26 1.18
CA ALA A 120 0.73 -22.27 0.12
C ALA A 120 0.79 -23.52 -0.79
N ARG A 121 1.81 -24.38 -0.59
CA ARG A 121 2.10 -25.58 -1.40
C ARG A 121 2.31 -25.25 -2.88
N TYR A 122 3.03 -24.16 -3.15
CA TYR A 122 3.51 -23.79 -4.47
C TYR A 122 5.00 -24.08 -4.61
N ASP A 123 5.46 -24.26 -5.85
CA ASP A 123 6.89 -24.20 -6.14
C ASP A 123 7.39 -22.76 -5.85
N PRO A 124 8.44 -22.58 -5.02
CA PRO A 124 9.01 -21.27 -4.74
C PRO A 124 9.39 -20.47 -6.00
N ARG A 125 9.72 -21.15 -7.11
CA ARG A 125 10.07 -20.53 -8.38
C ARG A 125 8.88 -19.84 -9.06
N HIS A 126 7.66 -20.30 -8.81
CA HIS A 126 6.43 -19.75 -9.39
C HIS A 126 5.69 -18.80 -8.46
N MET A 127 6.14 -18.64 -7.21
CA MET A 127 5.42 -17.85 -6.22
C MET A 127 5.32 -16.36 -6.60
N GLY A 128 6.33 -15.84 -7.31
CA GLY A 128 6.27 -14.50 -7.90
C GLY A 128 5.11 -14.34 -8.89
N ASP A 129 4.94 -15.30 -9.80
CA ASP A 129 3.85 -15.29 -10.79
C ASP A 129 2.48 -15.44 -10.12
N VAL A 130 2.38 -16.29 -9.09
CA VAL A 130 1.15 -16.44 -8.29
C VAL A 130 0.77 -15.11 -7.62
N LEU A 131 1.73 -14.40 -7.04
CA LEU A 131 1.49 -13.08 -6.45
C LEU A 131 1.12 -12.04 -7.51
N ALA A 132 1.81 -12.03 -8.66
CA ALA A 132 1.49 -11.11 -9.75
C ALA A 132 0.07 -11.32 -10.28
N LEU A 133 -0.37 -12.57 -10.48
CA LEU A 133 -1.73 -12.90 -10.88
C LEU A 133 -2.75 -12.46 -9.82
N LEU A 134 -2.47 -12.70 -8.54
CA LEU A 134 -3.37 -12.31 -7.47
C LEU A 134 -3.50 -10.77 -7.36
N LEU A 135 -2.41 -10.04 -7.58
CA LEU A 135 -2.41 -8.59 -7.63
C LEU A 135 -3.16 -8.06 -8.86
N ASP A 136 -3.05 -8.73 -10.00
CA ASP A 136 -3.85 -8.41 -11.20
C ASP A 136 -5.36 -8.62 -10.96
N PHE A 137 -5.74 -9.67 -10.21
CA PHE A 137 -7.12 -9.82 -9.75
C PHE A 137 -7.54 -8.67 -8.82
N LEU A 138 -6.74 -8.34 -7.81
CA LEU A 138 -7.05 -7.23 -6.90
C LEU A 138 -7.22 -5.92 -7.67
N THR A 139 -6.29 -5.60 -8.57
CA THR A 139 -6.33 -4.42 -9.42
C THR A 139 -7.66 -4.33 -10.18
N ARG A 140 -8.04 -5.40 -10.89
CA ARG A 140 -9.31 -5.42 -11.65
C ARG A 140 -10.53 -5.21 -10.75
N HIS A 141 -10.53 -5.78 -9.55
CA HIS A 141 -11.65 -5.65 -8.63
C HIS A 141 -11.72 -4.30 -7.92
N TYR A 142 -10.58 -3.67 -7.62
CA TYR A 142 -10.55 -2.31 -7.10
C TYR A 142 -10.97 -1.29 -8.17
N ASP A 143 -10.53 -1.45 -9.42
CA ASP A 143 -10.91 -0.57 -10.53
C ASP A 143 -12.42 -0.66 -10.84
N ALA A 144 -12.97 -1.88 -10.82
CA ALA A 144 -14.39 -2.12 -11.06
C ALA A 144 -15.26 -1.98 -9.79
N MET A 145 -14.68 -1.57 -8.66
CA MET A 145 -15.36 -1.61 -7.38
C MET A 145 -16.57 -0.66 -7.34
N PRO A 146 -17.76 -1.14 -6.94
CA PRO A 146 -18.95 -0.32 -6.87
C PRO A 146 -18.75 0.96 -6.05
N GLY A 147 -19.11 2.11 -6.64
CA GLY A 147 -18.89 3.44 -6.08
C GLY A 147 -19.45 3.68 -4.66
N HIS A 148 -20.39 2.86 -4.20
CA HIS A 148 -20.95 2.95 -2.84
C HIS A 148 -20.05 2.27 -1.79
N LEU A 149 -19.20 1.31 -2.16
CA LEU A 149 -18.25 0.67 -1.24
C LEU A 149 -17.07 1.58 -0.89
N TRP A 150 -16.83 2.59 -1.72
CA TRP A 150 -15.89 3.68 -1.45
C TRP A 150 -16.47 4.75 -0.52
N ARG A 151 -17.75 4.66 -0.16
CA ARG A 151 -18.41 5.61 0.75
C ARG A 151 -18.50 4.97 2.13
N GLY A 152 -17.88 5.60 3.13
CA GLY A 152 -17.88 5.13 4.51
C GLY A 152 -17.11 6.06 5.42
#